data_AF-A0A1F5GTV3-F1
#
_entry.id   AF-A0A1F5GTV3-F1
#
_cell.length_a   1.000
_cell.length_b   1.000
_cell.length_c   1.000
_cell.angle_alpha   90.00
_cell.angle_beta   90.00
_cell.angle_gamma   90.00
#
_symmetry.space_group_name_H-M   'P 1'
#
loop_
_entity.id
_entity.type
_entity.pdbx_description
1 polymer ?
#
loop_
_entity_poly.entity_id
_entity_poly.type
_entity_poly.pdbx_seq_one_letter_code
_entity_poly.pdbx_strand_id
1 'polypeptide(L)'
;MMQRTIEALEKDPKLSQIEGFIEASGEGQWTVEEAKKQNVPVEIIEASLNFRARSRTDKKVSSSFTARLVAALRNVFGGHPVRHIR
;
A
#
# COMPACT_ATOMS: atom_id res chain seq x y z
N MET A 1 10.13 5.01 9.10
CA MET A 1 9.71 4.17 7.95
C MET A 1 10.87 3.35 7.38
N MET A 2 12.02 3.95 7.04
CA MET A 2 13.16 3.19 6.47
C MET A 2 13.66 2.04 7.35
N GLN A 3 13.72 2.21 8.68
CA GLN A 3 14.06 1.11 9.58
C GLN A 3 13.06 -0.06 9.51
N ARG A 4 11.77 0.23 9.41
CA ARG A 4 10.72 -0.81 9.25
C ARG A 4 10.83 -1.51 7.90
N THR A 5 11.27 -0.79 6.86
CA THR A 5 11.60 -1.40 5.56
C THR A 5 12.71 -2.43 5.71
N ILE A 6 13.78 -2.08 6.43
CA ILE A 6 14.90 -2.99 6.69
C ILE A 6 14.40 -4.22 7.45
N GLU A 7 13.67 -4.04 8.57
CA GLU A 7 13.11 -5.15 9.35
C GLU A 7 12.21 -6.10 8.53
N ALA A 8 11.42 -5.55 7.60
CA ALA A 8 10.58 -6.36 6.71
C ALA A 8 11.42 -7.16 5.70
N LEU A 9 12.45 -6.54 5.13
CA LEU A 9 13.31 -7.15 4.11
C LEU A 9 14.36 -8.11 4.70
N GLU A 10 14.78 -7.93 5.96
CA GLU A 10 15.67 -8.87 6.66
C GLU A 10 14.99 -10.24 6.84
N LYS A 11 13.67 -10.25 7.07
CA LYS A 11 12.88 -11.49 7.26
C LYS A 11 12.61 -12.21 5.95
N ASP A 12 12.22 -11.46 4.91
CA ASP A 12 11.98 -11.98 3.56
C ASP A 12 12.40 -10.92 2.52
N PRO A 13 13.65 -10.99 2.01
CA PRO A 13 14.16 -9.98 1.09
C PRO A 13 13.37 -9.87 -0.21
N LYS A 14 12.67 -10.94 -0.60
CA LYS A 14 11.85 -10.99 -1.82
C LYS A 14 10.37 -10.70 -1.55
N LEU A 15 9.98 -10.62 -0.29
CA LEU A 15 8.59 -10.54 0.16
C LEU A 15 7.72 -11.61 -0.52
N SER A 16 8.30 -12.78 -0.77
CA SER A 16 7.71 -13.90 -1.50
C SER A 16 6.48 -14.49 -0.81
N GLN A 17 6.37 -14.32 0.51
CA GLN A 17 5.28 -14.88 1.31
C GLN A 17 4.06 -13.95 1.41
N ILE A 18 4.15 -12.71 0.93
CA ILE A 18 3.09 -11.69 1.07
C ILE A 18 2.44 -11.45 -0.30
N GLU A 19 1.12 -11.43 -0.33
CA GLU A 19 0.36 -10.87 -1.45
C GLU A 19 0.32 -9.34 -1.29
N GLY A 20 0.62 -8.59 -2.36
CA GLY A 20 0.61 -7.13 -2.37
C GLY A 20 -0.81 -6.55 -2.37
N PHE A 21 -1.74 -7.13 -1.62
CA PHE A 21 -3.08 -6.61 -1.42
C PHE A 21 -3.04 -5.53 -0.33
N ILE A 22 -3.40 -4.29 -0.66
CA ILE A 22 -3.33 -3.16 0.27
C ILE A 22 -4.74 -2.69 0.66
N GLU A 23 -5.12 -2.95 1.91
CA GLU A 23 -6.37 -2.44 2.48
C GLU A 23 -6.33 -0.92 2.69
N ALA A 24 -7.47 -0.26 2.57
CA ALA A 24 -7.66 1.17 2.80
C ALA A 24 -8.94 1.43 3.61
N SER A 25 -8.84 2.26 4.65
CA SER A 25 -9.92 2.59 5.60
C SER A 25 -10.81 3.74 5.13
N GLY A 26 -10.31 4.63 4.27
CA GLY A 26 -11.10 5.69 3.62
C GLY A 26 -10.52 7.09 3.73
N GLU A 27 -9.60 7.33 4.66
CA GLU A 27 -9.04 8.67 4.93
C GLU A 27 -8.30 9.24 3.72
N GLY A 28 -7.64 8.39 2.93
CA GLY A 28 -7.02 8.79 1.67
C GLY A 28 -8.03 9.24 0.62
N GLN A 29 -9.20 8.61 0.56
CA GLN A 29 -10.30 9.02 -0.31
C GLN A 29 -10.87 10.36 0.14
N TRP A 30 -11.15 10.53 1.43
CA TRP A 30 -11.62 11.81 1.98
C TRP A 30 -10.65 12.95 1.72
N THR A 31 -9.33 12.69 1.80
CA THR A 31 -8.29 13.69 1.51
C THR A 31 -8.36 14.16 0.06
N VAL A 32 -8.49 13.23 -0.89
CA VAL A 32 -8.59 13.56 -2.33
C VAL A 32 -9.89 14.29 -2.64
N GLU A 33 -11.01 13.86 -2.04
CA GLU A 33 -12.31 14.51 -2.20
C GLU A 33 -12.31 15.94 -1.66
N GLU A 34 -11.72 16.16 -0.48
CA GLU A 34 -11.64 17.49 0.10
C GLU A 34 -10.72 18.41 -0.71
N ALA A 35 -9.56 17.91 -1.16
CA ALA A 35 -8.67 18.66 -2.03
C ALA A 35 -9.37 19.11 -3.32
N LYS A 36 -10.22 18.27 -3.92
CA LYS A 36 -11.05 18.62 -5.08
C LYS A 36 -12.03 19.76 -4.77
N LYS A 37 -12.72 19.72 -3.62
CA LYS A 37 -13.64 20.81 -3.22
C LYS A 37 -12.92 22.14 -3.01
N GLN A 38 -11.69 22.09 -2.48
CA GLN A 38 -10.86 23.27 -2.22
C GLN A 38 -10.05 23.74 -3.43
N ASN A 39 -10.17 23.07 -4.59
CA ASN A 39 -9.35 23.32 -5.78
C ASN A 39 -7.83 23.23 -5.51
N VAL A 40 -7.41 22.32 -4.63
CA VAL A 40 -6.00 22.07 -4.32
C VAL A 40 -5.52 20.82 -5.06
N PRO A 41 -4.47 20.91 -5.91
CA PRO A 41 -3.95 19.75 -6.62
C PRO A 41 -3.19 18.81 -5.66
N VAL A 42 -3.53 17.51 -5.71
CA VAL A 42 -2.94 16.46 -4.87
C VAL A 42 -2.56 15.21 -5.67
N GLU A 43 -1.97 15.41 -6.85
CA GLU A 43 -1.70 14.37 -7.86
C GLU A 43 -1.02 13.11 -7.29
N ILE A 44 -0.01 13.28 -6.44
CA ILE A 44 0.75 12.15 -5.87
C ILE A 44 -0.09 11.36 -4.85
N ILE A 45 -0.96 12.04 -4.10
CA ILE A 45 -1.87 11.38 -3.14
C ILE A 45 -2.92 10.59 -3.91
N GLU A 46 -3.51 11.18 -4.95
CA GLU A 46 -4.48 10.51 -5.81
C GLU A 46 -3.87 9.31 -6.54
N ALA A 47 -2.67 9.45 -7.10
CA ALA A 47 -1.93 8.34 -7.71
C ALA A 47 -1.63 7.21 -6.70
N SER A 48 -1.24 7.57 -5.47
CA SER A 48 -1.00 6.61 -4.39
C SER A 48 -2.28 5.86 -3.98
N LEU A 49 -3.41 6.56 -3.91
CA LEU A 49 -4.72 5.98 -3.62
C LEU A 49 -5.15 5.01 -4.75
N ASN A 50 -4.97 5.42 -6.00
CA ASN A 50 -5.26 4.59 -7.17
C ASN A 50 -4.39 3.33 -7.22
N PHE A 51 -3.10 3.42 -6.87
CA PHE A 51 -2.23 2.25 -6.78
C PHE A 51 -2.76 1.22 -5.75
N ARG A 52 -3.22 1.70 -4.58
CA ARG A 52 -3.84 0.82 -3.57
C ARG A 52 -5.14 0.21 -4.08
N ALA A 53 -5.99 0.98 -4.77
CA ALA A 53 -7.20 0.46 -5.38
C ALA A 53 -6.89 -0.66 -6.38
N ARG A 54 -5.95 -0.42 -7.29
CA ARG A 54 -5.49 -1.42 -8.27
C ARG A 54 -4.88 -2.66 -7.62
N SER A 55 -4.17 -2.53 -6.50
CA SER A 55 -3.63 -3.69 -5.80
C SER A 55 -4.67 -4.70 -5.34
N ARG A 56 -5.95 -4.30 -5.26
CA ARG A 56 -7.07 -5.16 -4.85
C ARG A 56 -7.76 -5.85 -6.03
N THR A 57 -7.58 -5.34 -7.25
CA THR A 57 -8.32 -5.78 -8.44
C THR A 57 -7.42 -6.24 -9.59
N ASP A 58 -6.20 -5.74 -9.68
CA ASP A 58 -5.21 -6.04 -10.72
C ASP A 58 -4.11 -6.95 -10.16
N LYS A 59 -4.12 -8.21 -10.59
CA LYS A 59 -3.17 -9.24 -10.15
C LYS A 59 -1.72 -8.88 -10.51
N LYS A 60 -1.48 -8.12 -11.59
CA LYS A 60 -0.11 -7.68 -11.93
C LYS A 60 0.41 -6.67 -10.91
N VAL A 61 -0.47 -5.82 -10.38
CA VAL A 61 -0.11 -4.88 -9.29
C VAL A 61 0.06 -5.65 -7.98
N SER A 62 -0.87 -6.52 -7.61
CA SER A 62 -0.80 -7.26 -6.33
C SER A 62 0.38 -8.24 -6.25
N SER A 63 0.88 -8.73 -7.39
CA SER A 63 2.09 -9.57 -7.45
C SER A 63 3.40 -8.76 -7.52
N SER A 64 3.34 -7.44 -7.67
CA SER A 64 4.54 -6.60 -7.75
C SER A 64 5.26 -6.50 -6.40
N PHE A 65 6.60 -6.42 -6.45
CA PHE A 65 7.41 -6.20 -5.26
C PHE A 65 7.01 -4.92 -4.52
N THR A 66 6.72 -3.84 -5.25
CA THR A 66 6.28 -2.55 -4.69
C THR A 66 5.01 -2.71 -3.86
N ALA A 67 4.00 -3.41 -4.36
CA ALA A 67 2.75 -3.60 -3.63
C ALA A 67 2.93 -4.44 -2.36
N ARG A 68 3.76 -5.50 -2.45
CA ARG A 68 4.13 -6.33 -1.30
C ARG A 68 4.88 -5.55 -0.23
N LEU A 69 5.82 -4.69 -0.64
CA LEU A 69 6.58 -3.85 0.27
C LEU A 69 5.68 -2.86 1.02
N VAL A 70 4.73 -2.24 0.32
CA VAL A 70 3.76 -1.34 0.97
C VAL A 70 2.87 -2.11 1.95
N ALA A 71 2.38 -3.30 1.58
CA ALA A 71 1.60 -4.15 2.48
C ALA A 71 2.39 -4.54 3.74
N ALA A 72 3.64 -4.98 3.58
CA ALA A 72 4.54 -5.32 4.68
C ALA A 72 4.80 -4.12 5.60
N LEU A 73 5.07 -2.94 5.04
CA LEU A 73 5.29 -1.72 5.82
C LEU A 73 4.07 -1.32 6.64
N ARG A 74 2.87 -1.46 6.08
CA ARG A 74 1.61 -1.18 6.78
C ARG A 74 1.37 -2.16 7.92
N ASN A 75 1.78 -3.41 7.77
CA ASN A 75 1.75 -4.39 8.85
C ASN A 75 2.74 -4.05 9.97
N VAL A 76 4.00 -3.81 9.63
CA VAL A 76 5.05 -3.56 10.64
C VAL A 76 4.81 -2.24 11.40
N PHE A 77 4.40 -1.18 10.72
CA PHE A 77 4.18 0.12 11.35
C PHE A 77 2.82 0.23 12.04
N GLY A 78 1.75 -0.18 11.34
CA GLY A 78 0.38 0.09 11.77
C GLY A 78 -0.40 -1.15 12.21
N GLY A 79 0.21 -2.34 12.22
CA GLY A 79 -0.48 -3.59 12.56
C GLY A 79 -1.55 -4.02 11.54
N HIS A 80 -1.57 -3.42 10.34
CA HIS A 80 -2.56 -3.78 9.32
C HIS A 80 -2.40 -5.24 8.90
N PRO A 81 -3.50 -5.98 8.67
CA PRO A 81 -3.43 -7.36 8.22
C PRO A 81 -2.75 -7.47 6.85
N VAL A 82 -1.98 -8.55 6.66
CA VAL A 82 -1.37 -8.93 5.38
C VAL A 82 -1.99 -10.23 4.89
N ARG A 83 -2.11 -10.36 3.57
CA ARG A 83 -2.52 -11.60 2.92
C ARG A 83 -1.28 -12.39 2.54
N HIS A 84 -1.33 -13.71 2.73
CA HIS A 84 -0.24 -14.60 2.38
C HIS A 84 -0.56 -15.34 1.08
N ILE A 85 0.48 -15.54 0.27
CA ILE A 85 0.38 -16.37 -0.93
C ILE A 85 0.29 -17.82 -0.45
N ARG A 86 -0.80 -18.51 -0.77
CA ARG A 86 -0.95 -19.96 -0.56
C ARG A 86 -0.14 -20.74 -1.58
#